data_AF-A0A5C5SBX2-F1
#
_entry.id   AF-A0A5C5SBX2-F1
#
_cell.length_a   1.000
_cell.length_b   1.000
_cell.length_c   1.000
_cell.angle_alpha   90.00
_cell.angle_beta   90.00
_cell.angle_gamma   90.00
#
_symmetry.space_group_name_H-M   'P 1'
#
loop_
_entity.id
_entity.type
_entity.pdbx_description
1 polymer ?
#
loop_
_entity_poly.entity_id
_entity_poly.type
_entity_poly.pdbx_seq_one_letter_code
_entity_poly.pdbx_strand_id
1 'polypeptide(L)'
;MRDLAHALRRMRLLRGLKQAHVAERLAVTQATVSRWERGTHRPSPAQMPAVMALLVEPAAVACDGALKRLVESSARPVHLICDATHRLLAASPARQVDWGAPASVLMGQSLWSYASREIEAAEARLDALGWRDSAAPAVAFDTGANCSAVVPIVPGVVVWERLCLDGGSEVRLVSTFAASEALPSGVIRL
;
A
#
# COMPACT_ATOMS: atom_id res chain seq x y z
N MET A 1 15.09 -21.11 10.05
CA MET A 1 14.70 -22.23 9.15
C MET A 1 13.19 -22.40 8.95
N ARG A 2 12.33 -22.21 9.96
CA ARG A 2 10.90 -21.89 9.73
C ARG A 2 10.74 -20.58 8.94
N ASP A 3 11.75 -19.73 9.02
CA ASP A 3 11.77 -18.37 8.50
C ASP A 3 11.57 -18.30 6.98
N LEU A 4 12.10 -19.24 6.18
CA LEU A 4 11.93 -19.20 4.72
C LEU A 4 10.48 -19.49 4.30
N ALA A 5 9.86 -20.52 4.87
CA ALA A 5 8.46 -20.87 4.60
C ALA A 5 7.52 -19.74 5.02
N HIS A 6 7.76 -19.17 6.21
CA HIS A 6 7.00 -18.02 6.70
C HIS A 6 7.26 -16.77 5.85
N ALA A 7 8.51 -16.50 5.46
CA ALA A 7 8.86 -15.37 4.61
C ALA A 7 8.21 -15.48 3.23
N LEU A 8 8.23 -16.67 2.60
CA LEU A 8 7.59 -16.91 1.30
C LEU A 8 6.09 -16.71 1.38
N ARG A 9 5.43 -17.31 2.39
CA ARG A 9 3.99 -17.14 2.61
C ARG A 9 3.63 -15.69 2.92
N ARG A 10 4.39 -15.03 3.80
CA ARG A 10 4.18 -13.63 4.18
C ARG A 10 4.35 -12.71 2.99
N MET A 11 5.43 -12.86 2.22
CA MET A 11 5.64 -12.12 0.98
C MET A 11 4.49 -12.33 0.01
N ARG A 12 4.08 -13.58 -0.22
CA ARG A 12 2.98 -13.91 -1.13
C ARG A 12 1.69 -13.21 -0.72
N LEU A 13 1.34 -13.26 0.57
CA LEU A 13 0.14 -12.62 1.11
C LEU A 13 0.23 -11.09 1.04
N LEU A 14 1.36 -10.50 1.44
CA LEU A 14 1.59 -9.05 1.36
C LEU A 14 1.56 -8.52 -0.09
N ARG A 15 1.87 -9.37 -1.06
CA ARG A 15 1.80 -9.04 -2.50
C ARG A 15 0.51 -9.48 -3.18
N GLY A 16 -0.48 -10.01 -2.44
CA GLY A 16 -1.75 -10.47 -3.01
C GLY A 16 -1.66 -11.68 -3.94
N LEU A 17 -0.52 -12.39 -3.95
CA LEU A 17 -0.25 -13.43 -4.93
C LEU A 17 -0.95 -14.76 -4.57
N LYS A 18 -1.50 -15.44 -5.57
CA LYS A 18 -1.95 -16.84 -5.44
C LYS A 18 -0.75 -17.78 -5.45
N GLN A 19 -0.86 -18.94 -4.79
CA GLN A 19 0.21 -19.96 -4.81
C GLN A 19 0.55 -20.41 -6.24
N ALA A 20 -0.45 -20.48 -7.13
CA ALA A 20 -0.26 -20.82 -8.55
C ALA A 20 0.64 -19.80 -9.27
N HIS A 21 0.46 -18.51 -9.00
CA HIS A 21 1.28 -17.48 -9.61
C HIS A 21 2.74 -17.54 -9.14
N VAL A 22 2.97 -17.76 -7.84
CA VAL A 22 4.33 -18.02 -7.33
C VAL A 22 4.95 -19.27 -7.96
N ALA A 23 4.13 -20.29 -8.23
CA ALA A 23 4.58 -21.54 -8.82
C ALA A 23 5.04 -21.34 -10.28
N GLU A 24 4.25 -20.63 -11.09
CA GLU A 24 4.61 -20.25 -12.47
C GLU A 24 5.95 -19.51 -12.51
N ARG A 25 6.12 -18.50 -11.63
CA ARG A 25 7.34 -17.68 -11.56
C ARG A 25 8.58 -18.49 -11.18
N LEU A 26 8.41 -19.56 -10.41
CA LEU A 26 9.49 -20.42 -9.97
C LEU A 26 9.62 -21.70 -10.81
N ALA A 27 8.83 -21.83 -11.89
CA ALA A 27 8.74 -23.02 -12.74
C ALA A 27 8.49 -24.32 -11.94
N VAL A 28 7.59 -24.27 -10.96
CA VAL A 28 7.16 -25.42 -10.14
C VAL A 28 5.64 -25.54 -10.15
N THR A 29 5.11 -26.58 -9.50
CA THR A 29 3.66 -26.76 -9.34
C THR A 29 3.12 -25.99 -8.12
N GLN A 30 1.84 -25.61 -8.15
CA GLN A 30 1.15 -24.99 -7.02
C GLN A 30 1.20 -25.88 -5.76
N ALA A 31 1.12 -27.21 -5.92
CA ALA A 31 1.26 -28.16 -4.82
C ALA A 31 2.64 -28.09 -4.16
N THR A 32 3.70 -27.86 -4.93
CA THR A 32 5.08 -27.67 -4.42
C THR A 32 5.17 -26.41 -3.56
N VAL A 33 4.66 -25.27 -4.03
CA VAL A 33 4.60 -24.02 -3.25
C VAL A 33 3.78 -24.21 -1.97
N SER A 34 2.65 -24.88 -2.06
CA SER A 34 1.78 -25.19 -0.91
C SER A 34 2.50 -25.99 0.17
N ARG A 35 3.33 -26.98 -0.22
CA ARG A 35 4.16 -27.77 0.70
C ARG A 35 5.31 -26.96 1.29
N TRP A 36 5.93 -26.06 0.53
CA TRP A 36 6.95 -25.15 1.03
C TRP A 36 6.39 -24.18 2.08
N GLU A 37 5.24 -23.57 1.84
CA GLU A 37 4.61 -22.63 2.77
C GLU A 37 4.12 -23.29 4.06
N ARG A 38 3.73 -24.57 4.00
CA ARG A 38 3.43 -25.38 5.20
C ARG A 38 4.69 -25.89 5.91
N GLY A 39 5.87 -25.70 5.31
CA GLY A 39 7.14 -26.22 5.83
C GLY A 39 7.29 -27.74 5.74
N THR A 40 6.41 -28.44 5.01
CA THR A 40 6.48 -29.90 4.87
C THR A 40 7.54 -30.35 3.86
N HIS A 41 7.93 -29.47 2.93
CA HIS A 41 9.06 -29.66 2.02
C HIS A 41 9.90 -28.39 1.94
N ARG A 42 11.12 -28.53 1.42
CA ARG A 42 12.03 -27.40 1.18
C ARG A 42 12.32 -27.24 -0.31
N PRO A 43 12.56 -26.00 -0.78
CA PRO A 43 13.18 -25.79 -2.07
C PRO A 43 14.51 -26.55 -2.14
N SER A 44 14.79 -27.18 -3.27
CA SER A 44 16.09 -27.81 -3.52
C SER A 44 17.19 -26.73 -3.56
N PRO A 45 18.47 -27.12 -3.42
CA PRO A 45 19.58 -26.18 -3.58
C PRO A 45 19.54 -25.41 -4.92
N ALA A 46 19.06 -26.04 -5.99
CA ALA A 46 18.90 -25.40 -7.30
C ALA A 46 17.73 -24.39 -7.35
N GLN A 47 16.70 -24.58 -6.52
CA GLN A 47 15.54 -23.69 -6.45
C GLN A 47 15.75 -22.52 -5.48
N MET A 48 16.67 -22.66 -4.53
CA MET A 48 16.92 -21.67 -3.48
C MET A 48 17.24 -20.27 -4.04
N PRO A 49 18.09 -20.09 -5.07
CA PRO A 49 18.40 -18.76 -5.62
C PRO A 49 17.15 -18.05 -6.17
N ALA A 50 16.28 -18.77 -6.88
CA ALA A 50 15.05 -18.21 -7.44
C ALA A 50 14.04 -17.82 -6.34
N VAL A 51 13.91 -18.64 -5.29
CA VAL A 51 13.09 -18.33 -4.12
C VAL A 51 13.61 -17.09 -3.40
N MET A 52 14.93 -17.00 -3.19
CA MET A 52 15.55 -15.84 -2.55
C MET A 52 15.41 -14.57 -3.39
N ALA A 53 15.62 -14.67 -4.71
CA ALA A 53 15.40 -13.56 -5.65
C ALA A 53 13.96 -13.05 -5.58
N LEU A 54 12.97 -13.95 -5.58
CA LEU A 54 11.56 -13.60 -5.47
C LEU A 54 11.23 -12.87 -4.15
N LEU A 55 11.84 -13.31 -3.04
CA LEU A 55 11.66 -12.71 -1.72
C LEU A 55 12.20 -11.28 -1.65
N VAL A 56 13.34 -11.01 -2.28
CA VAL A 56 13.98 -9.68 -2.26
C VAL A 56 13.53 -8.77 -3.40
N GLU A 57 12.83 -9.31 -4.39
CA GLU A 57 12.30 -8.53 -5.50
C GLU A 57 11.35 -7.44 -4.98
N PRO A 58 11.50 -6.18 -5.41
CA PRO A 58 10.50 -5.17 -5.15
C PRO A 58 9.15 -5.64 -5.69
N ALA A 59 8.11 -5.62 -4.87
CA ALA A 59 6.76 -5.84 -5.39
C ALA A 59 6.53 -4.75 -6.45
N ALA A 60 6.46 -5.14 -7.72
CA ALA A 60 5.90 -4.25 -8.73
C ALA A 60 4.46 -4.04 -8.28
N VAL A 61 4.19 -2.89 -7.66
CA VAL A 61 2.83 -2.49 -7.38
C VAL A 61 2.24 -2.22 -8.77
N ALA A 62 1.60 -3.24 -9.33
CA ALA A 62 0.87 -3.12 -10.57
C ALA A 62 -0.31 -2.20 -10.26
N CYS A 63 -0.09 -0.89 -10.39
CA CYS A 63 -1.15 0.09 -10.25
C CYS A 63 -2.15 -0.22 -11.35
N ASP A 64 -3.39 -0.57 -10.97
CA ASP A 64 -4.51 -0.69 -11.89
C ASP A 64 -4.50 0.55 -12.80
N GLY A 65 -4.32 0.32 -14.10
CA GLY A 65 -4.15 1.41 -15.06
C GLY A 65 -5.38 2.31 -15.16
N ALA A 66 -6.58 1.77 -14.91
CA ALA A 66 -7.81 2.56 -14.87
C ALA A 66 -7.85 3.43 -13.62
N LEU A 67 -7.63 2.85 -12.44
CA LEU A 67 -7.56 3.61 -11.18
C LEU A 67 -6.47 4.68 -11.23
N LYS A 68 -5.28 4.34 -11.77
CA LYS A 68 -4.18 5.30 -11.95
C LYS A 68 -4.62 6.50 -12.79
N ARG A 69 -5.26 6.27 -13.94
CA ARG A 69 -5.78 7.34 -14.80
C ARG A 69 -6.84 8.20 -14.11
N LEU A 70 -7.69 7.61 -13.26
CA LEU A 70 -8.68 8.36 -12.49
C LEU A 70 -8.01 9.26 -11.44
N VAL A 71 -7.02 8.73 -10.72
CA VAL A 71 -6.26 9.51 -9.73
C VAL A 71 -5.49 10.65 -10.41
N GLU A 72 -4.79 10.36 -11.51
CA GLU A 72 -3.97 11.34 -12.24
C GLU A 72 -4.77 12.36 -13.05
N SER A 73 -6.07 12.13 -13.27
CA SER A 73 -6.96 13.12 -13.91
C SER A 73 -7.84 13.88 -12.91
N SER A 74 -7.79 13.53 -11.62
CA SER A 74 -8.64 14.15 -10.61
C SER A 74 -8.30 15.62 -10.38
N ALA A 75 -9.32 16.47 -10.35
CA ALA A 75 -9.19 17.87 -9.95
C ALA A 75 -9.10 18.05 -8.42
N ARG A 76 -9.32 16.98 -7.64
CA ARG A 76 -9.23 17.00 -6.17
C ARG A 76 -7.82 16.62 -5.73
N PRO A 77 -7.34 17.10 -4.56
CA PRO A 77 -6.04 16.73 -4.03
C PRO A 77 -6.07 15.29 -3.49
N VAL A 78 -5.79 14.33 -4.39
CA VAL A 78 -5.84 12.90 -4.10
C VAL A 78 -4.54 12.20 -4.51
N HIS A 79 -4.15 11.17 -3.79
CA HIS A 79 -3.05 10.30 -4.18
C HIS A 79 -3.28 8.87 -3.72
N LEU A 80 -2.63 7.92 -4.38
CA LEU A 80 -2.73 6.50 -4.11
C LEU A 80 -1.42 6.02 -3.52
N ILE A 81 -1.47 5.32 -2.38
CA ILE A 81 -0.30 4.70 -1.75
C ILE A 81 -0.52 3.21 -1.50
N CYS A 82 0.57 2.44 -1.49
CA CYS A 82 0.54 1.06 -1.00
C CYS A 82 0.33 1.06 0.53
N ASP A 83 -0.62 0.27 1.02
CA ASP A 83 -1.00 0.25 2.43
C ASP A 83 0.15 -0.19 3.35
N ALA A 84 0.89 -1.23 2.94
CA ALA A 84 1.95 -1.83 3.76
C ALA A 84 3.29 -1.07 3.72
N THR A 85 3.54 -0.25 2.69
CA THR A 85 4.85 0.39 2.47
C THR A 85 4.79 1.90 2.36
N HIS A 86 3.57 2.46 2.29
CA HIS A 86 3.29 3.88 2.06
C HIS A 86 3.95 4.44 0.80
N ARG A 87 4.30 3.56 -0.15
CA ARG A 87 4.90 3.97 -1.43
C ARG A 87 3.87 4.67 -2.29
N LEU A 88 4.24 5.83 -2.85
CA LEU A 88 3.41 6.57 -3.79
C LEU A 88 3.25 5.79 -5.11
N LEU A 89 2.01 5.66 -5.59
CA LEU A 89 1.66 4.92 -6.79
C LEU A 89 1.04 5.81 -7.89
N ALA A 90 0.31 6.84 -7.47
CA ALA A 90 -0.30 7.84 -8.34
C ALA A 90 -0.62 9.09 -7.52
N ALA A 91 -0.60 10.26 -8.14
CA ALA A 91 -0.99 11.52 -7.50
C ALA A 91 -1.71 12.41 -8.51
N SER A 92 -2.78 13.08 -8.06
CA SER A 92 -3.48 14.04 -8.90
C SER A 92 -2.67 15.33 -9.10
N PRO A 93 -2.87 16.07 -10.19
CA PRO A 93 -2.23 17.37 -10.40
C PRO A 93 -2.50 18.33 -9.24
N ALA A 94 -3.75 18.35 -8.73
CA ALA A 94 -4.13 19.18 -7.60
C ALA A 94 -3.35 18.84 -6.31
N ARG A 95 -3.01 17.56 -6.09
CA ARG A 95 -2.15 17.17 -4.98
C ARG A 95 -0.71 17.62 -5.18
N GLN A 96 -0.20 17.51 -6.40
CA GLN A 96 1.21 17.80 -6.70
C GLN A 96 1.54 19.29 -6.54
N VAL A 97 0.56 20.18 -6.69
CA VAL A 97 0.72 21.62 -6.44
C VAL A 97 1.19 21.91 -5.02
N ASP A 98 0.79 21.08 -4.04
CA ASP A 98 1.17 21.26 -2.64
C ASP A 98 2.61 20.79 -2.34
N TRP A 99 3.25 20.03 -3.25
CA TRP A 99 4.54 19.41 -3.00
C TRP A 99 5.70 20.29 -3.43
N GLY A 100 6.76 20.34 -2.62
CA GLY A 100 8.00 21.02 -2.98
C GLY A 100 8.93 20.19 -3.86
N ALA A 101 8.65 18.89 -4.04
CA ALA A 101 9.37 18.03 -4.99
C ALA A 101 8.45 17.52 -6.12
N PRO A 102 8.99 17.35 -7.34
CA PRO A 102 8.24 16.77 -8.44
C PRO A 102 7.74 15.36 -8.10
N ALA A 103 6.50 15.04 -8.51
CA ALA A 103 5.92 13.71 -8.29
C ALA A 103 6.75 12.57 -8.90
N SER A 104 7.49 12.83 -9.99
CA SER A 104 8.40 11.85 -10.60
C SER A 104 9.52 11.41 -9.66
N VAL A 105 9.96 12.28 -8.73
CA VAL A 105 10.98 11.95 -7.71
C VAL A 105 10.37 11.16 -6.57
N LEU A 106 9.12 11.47 -6.20
CA LEU A 106 8.41 10.81 -5.11
C LEU A 106 7.77 9.49 -5.54
N MET A 107 7.59 9.26 -6.83
CA MET A 107 6.94 8.06 -7.36
C MET A 107 7.68 6.80 -6.92
N GLY A 108 6.96 5.86 -6.33
CA GLY A 108 7.50 4.63 -5.76
C GLY A 108 8.26 4.81 -4.44
N GLN A 109 8.50 6.05 -3.98
CA GLN A 109 9.10 6.31 -2.67
C GLN A 109 8.05 6.23 -1.56
N SER A 110 8.49 5.79 -0.38
CA SER A 110 7.62 5.81 0.80
C SER A 110 7.40 7.25 1.24
N LEU A 111 6.15 7.66 1.42
CA LEU A 111 5.80 8.96 1.96
C LEU A 111 5.80 8.99 3.50
N TRP A 112 6.02 7.84 4.15
CA TRP A 112 5.96 7.71 5.61
C TRP A 112 6.94 8.62 6.35
N SER A 113 8.11 8.92 5.76
CA SER A 113 9.09 9.85 6.35
C SER A 113 8.57 11.28 6.49
N TYR A 114 7.44 11.61 5.86
CA TYR A 114 6.80 12.93 5.94
C TYR A 114 5.52 12.91 6.78
N ALA A 115 5.16 11.79 7.42
CA ALA A 115 3.95 11.71 8.25
C ALA A 115 3.95 12.78 9.36
N SER A 116 2.80 13.42 9.58
CA SER A 116 2.57 14.21 10.79
C SER A 116 2.27 13.29 11.98
N ARG A 117 2.32 13.81 13.20
CA ARG A 117 1.99 13.04 14.41
C ARG A 117 0.57 12.46 14.36
N GLU A 118 -0.36 13.19 13.76
CA GLU A 118 -1.76 12.78 13.62
C GLU A 118 -1.89 11.64 12.60
N ILE A 119 -1.10 11.65 11.52
CA ILE A 119 -1.02 10.53 10.57
C ILE A 119 -0.44 9.29 11.26
N GLU A 120 0.63 9.45 12.05
CA GLU A 120 1.22 8.35 12.81
C GLU A 120 0.19 7.75 13.81
N ALA A 121 -0.54 8.60 14.51
CA ALA A 121 -1.58 8.19 15.44
C ALA A 121 -2.77 7.51 14.74
N ALA A 122 -3.18 8.01 13.57
CA ALA A 122 -4.23 7.39 12.77
C ALA A 122 -3.81 6.01 12.26
N GLU A 123 -2.59 5.86 11.75
CA GLU A 123 -2.04 4.58 11.28
C GLU A 123 -2.04 3.53 12.40
N ALA A 124 -1.61 3.92 13.60
CA ALA A 124 -1.53 3.03 14.75
C ALA A 124 -2.91 2.48 15.18
N ARG A 125 -4.01 3.14 14.80
CA ARG A 125 -5.38 2.73 15.14
C ARG A 125 -6.02 1.82 14.11
N LEU A 126 -5.46 1.72 12.91
CA LEU A 126 -6.08 0.99 11.79
C LEU A 126 -6.30 -0.50 12.09
N ASP A 127 -5.33 -1.16 12.71
CA ASP A 127 -5.44 -2.59 13.03
C ASP A 127 -6.59 -2.84 14.02
N ALA A 128 -6.77 -1.98 15.03
CA ALA A 128 -7.86 -2.08 16.00
C ALA A 128 -9.25 -1.86 15.36
N LEU A 129 -9.31 -1.15 14.24
CA LEU A 129 -10.53 -0.92 13.46
C LEU A 129 -10.81 -2.04 12.45
N GLY A 130 -9.96 -3.08 12.39
CA GLY A 130 -10.07 -4.13 11.39
C GLY A 130 -9.86 -3.61 9.97
N TRP A 131 -9.00 -2.60 9.79
CA TRP A 131 -8.67 -2.02 8.48
C TRP A 131 -8.18 -3.09 7.49
N ARG A 132 -7.41 -4.07 7.96
CA ARG A 132 -6.89 -5.18 7.15
C ARG A 132 -7.91 -6.30 6.92
N ASP A 133 -8.86 -6.45 7.85
CA ASP A 133 -9.92 -7.48 7.78
C ASP A 133 -11.18 -7.00 7.06
N SER A 134 -11.08 -5.87 6.38
CA SER A 134 -12.15 -5.23 5.65
C SER A 134 -13.35 -4.68 6.45
N ALA A 135 -13.22 -4.59 7.77
CA ALA A 135 -14.28 -4.09 8.66
C ALA A 135 -14.49 -2.56 8.55
N ALA A 136 -13.42 -1.79 8.31
CA ALA A 136 -13.48 -0.35 8.14
C ALA A 136 -13.13 0.04 6.69
N PRO A 137 -14.08 0.41 5.82
CA PRO A 137 -13.77 0.74 4.42
C PRO A 137 -13.08 2.10 4.26
N ALA A 138 -13.34 3.04 5.17
CA ALA A 138 -12.76 4.37 5.15
C ALA A 138 -12.64 4.98 6.55
N VAL A 139 -11.60 5.78 6.77
CA VAL A 139 -11.38 6.55 8.00
C VAL A 139 -11.08 8.01 7.68
N ALA A 140 -11.46 8.93 8.57
CA ALA A 140 -11.14 10.35 8.48
C ALA A 140 -10.55 10.87 9.78
N PHE A 141 -9.59 11.78 9.68
CA PHE A 141 -8.96 12.40 10.82
C PHE A 141 -8.35 13.74 10.44
N ASP A 142 -8.14 14.57 11.45
CA ASP A 142 -7.50 15.88 11.30
C ASP A 142 -5.98 15.70 11.25
N THR A 143 -5.33 16.49 10.40
CA THR A 143 -3.86 16.52 10.27
C THR A 143 -3.31 17.82 10.83
N GLY A 144 -2.10 17.76 11.40
CA GLY A 144 -1.31 18.92 11.79
C GLY A 144 -0.20 19.21 10.77
N ALA A 145 0.51 20.33 10.96
CA ALA A 145 1.64 20.68 10.11
C ALA A 145 2.86 19.79 10.37
N ASN A 146 3.55 19.33 9.31
CA ASN A 146 4.79 18.54 9.43
C ASN A 146 6.08 19.35 9.16
N CYS A 147 5.96 20.62 8.78
CA CYS A 147 7.07 21.52 8.40
C CYS A 147 8.02 20.98 7.32
N SER A 148 7.62 19.95 6.55
CA SER A 148 8.43 19.39 5.47
C SER A 148 8.40 20.32 4.25
N ALA A 149 9.56 20.63 3.70
CA ALA A 149 9.66 21.37 2.44
C ALA A 149 9.44 20.47 1.20
N VAL A 150 9.46 19.14 1.35
CA VAL A 150 9.38 18.18 0.23
C VAL A 150 7.95 17.73 0.00
N VAL A 151 7.31 17.23 1.06
CA VAL A 151 5.88 16.86 1.09
C VAL A 151 5.26 17.59 2.27
N PRO A 152 4.89 18.88 2.11
CA PRO A 152 4.24 19.64 3.15
C PRO A 152 2.90 19.01 3.51
N ILE A 153 2.62 18.90 4.81
CA ILE A 153 1.30 18.58 5.34
C ILE A 153 0.84 19.82 6.08
N VAL A 154 -0.38 20.24 5.82
CA VAL A 154 -1.01 21.42 6.39
C VAL A 154 -2.23 21.01 7.22
N PRO A 155 -2.65 21.84 8.19
CA PRO A 155 -3.87 21.56 8.95
C PRO A 155 -5.10 21.39 8.07
N GLY A 156 -5.84 20.30 8.26
CA GLY A 156 -7.02 19.96 7.48
C GLY A 156 -7.50 18.54 7.72
N VAL A 157 -8.53 18.10 6.98
CA VAL A 157 -9.10 16.76 7.12
C VAL A 157 -8.54 15.86 6.03
N VAL A 158 -8.05 14.68 6.42
CA VAL A 158 -7.66 13.62 5.50
C VAL A 158 -8.63 12.47 5.61
N VAL A 159 -9.01 11.90 4.47
CA VAL A 159 -9.76 10.66 4.36
C VAL A 159 -8.86 9.60 3.73
N TRP A 160 -8.82 8.43 4.35
CA TRP A 160 -8.22 7.22 3.80
C TRP A 160 -9.33 6.24 3.44
N GLU A 161 -9.36 5.82 2.17
CA GLU A 161 -10.29 4.81 1.67
C GLU A 161 -9.49 3.60 1.20
N ARG A 162 -9.83 2.40 1.70
CA ARG A 162 -9.15 1.17 1.33
C ARG A 162 -9.61 0.70 -0.04
N LEU A 163 -8.66 0.28 -0.88
CA LEU A 163 -8.91 -0.33 -2.18
C LEU A 163 -8.02 -1.57 -2.32
N CYS A 164 -8.48 -2.53 -3.13
CA CYS A 164 -7.69 -3.68 -3.53
C CYS A 164 -7.53 -3.64 -5.05
N LEU A 165 -6.28 -3.71 -5.53
CA LEU A 165 -5.98 -3.76 -6.95
C LEU A 165 -6.21 -5.17 -7.49
N ASP A 166 -6.39 -5.32 -8.81
CA ASP A 166 -6.59 -6.62 -9.48
C ASP A 166 -5.50 -7.66 -9.16
N GLY A 167 -4.29 -7.21 -8.83
CA GLY A 167 -3.17 -8.05 -8.38
C GLY A 167 -3.22 -8.48 -6.91
N GLY A 168 -4.30 -8.16 -6.19
CA GLY A 168 -4.47 -8.42 -4.76
C GLY A 168 -3.66 -7.49 -3.85
N SER A 169 -3.03 -6.44 -4.41
CA SER A 169 -2.29 -5.46 -3.62
C SER A 169 -3.26 -4.53 -2.90
N GLU A 170 -3.10 -4.41 -1.58
CA GLU A 170 -3.83 -3.44 -0.77
C GLU A 170 -3.22 -2.06 -0.91
N VAL A 171 -4.06 -1.11 -1.28
CA VAL A 171 -3.72 0.29 -1.43
C VAL A 171 -4.75 1.13 -0.70
N ARG A 172 -4.42 2.39 -0.45
CA ARG A 172 -5.40 3.36 0.01
C ARG A 172 -5.36 4.61 -0.81
N LEU A 173 -6.55 5.14 -1.08
CA LEU A 173 -6.73 6.46 -1.65
C LEU A 173 -6.70 7.46 -0.50
N VAL A 174 -5.86 8.48 -0.64
CA VAL A 174 -5.70 9.54 0.34
C VAL A 174 -6.22 10.84 -0.25
N SER A 175 -7.26 11.37 0.36
CA SER A 175 -7.96 12.57 -0.09
C SER A 175 -7.90 13.65 0.99
N THR A 176 -7.57 14.88 0.62
CA THR A 176 -7.72 16.03 1.53
C THR A 176 -9.07 16.69 1.29
N PHE A 177 -9.75 17.00 2.38
CA PHE A 177 -11.01 17.73 2.42
C PHE A 177 -10.81 19.05 3.14
N ALA A 178 -11.48 20.09 2.66
CA ALA A 178 -11.58 21.33 3.43
C ALA A 178 -12.38 21.06 4.71
N ALA A 179 -12.10 21.82 5.78
CA ALA A 179 -12.80 21.63 7.06
C ALA A 179 -14.33 21.81 6.96
N SER A 180 -14.80 22.60 6.00
CA SER A 180 -16.22 22.84 5.73
C SER A 180 -16.84 21.84 4.76
N GLU A 181 -16.07 20.92 4.19
CA GLU A 181 -16.54 19.99 3.18
C GLU A 181 -17.17 18.74 3.81
N ALA A 182 -18.29 18.28 3.25
CA ALA A 182 -18.94 17.06 3.69
C ALA A 182 -18.06 15.84 3.38
N LEU A 183 -17.86 14.98 4.38
CA LEU A 183 -17.14 13.73 4.21
C LEU A 183 -17.98 12.68 3.48
N PRO A 184 -17.34 11.72 2.80
CA PRO A 184 -18.03 10.56 2.25
C PRO A 184 -18.83 9.80 3.31
N SER A 185 -19.92 9.16 2.90
CA SER A 185 -20.74 8.34 3.80
C SER A 185 -19.99 7.09 4.26
N GLY A 186 -20.27 6.64 5.49
CA GLY A 186 -19.66 5.42 6.04
C GLY A 186 -18.20 5.56 6.48
N VAL A 187 -17.65 6.78 6.46
CA VAL A 187 -16.31 7.07 6.95
C VAL A 187 -16.29 7.11 8.48
N ILE A 188 -15.35 6.39 9.08
CA ILE A 188 -15.15 6.39 10.54
C ILE A 188 -14.25 7.58 10.92
N ARG A 189 -14.74 8.51 11.73
CA ARG A 189 -13.94 9.61 12.26
C ARG A 189 -13.05 9.10 13.42
N LEU A 190 -11.75 9.34 13.35
CA LEU A 190 -10.78 8.95 14.38
C LEU A 190 -10.64 10.03 15.46
#